data_AF-A0A958T0X4-F1
#
_entry.id   AF-A0A958T0X4-F1
#
_cell.length_a   1.000
_cell.length_b   1.000
_cell.length_c   1.000
_cell.angle_alpha   90.00
_cell.angle_beta   90.00
_cell.angle_gamma   90.00
#
_symmetry.space_group_name_H-M   'P 1'
#
loop_
_entity.id
_entity.type
_entity.pdbx_description
1 polymer ?
#
loop_
_entity_poly.entity_id
_entity_poly.type
_entity_poly.pdbx_seq_one_letter_code
_entity_poly.pdbx_strand_id
1 'polypeptide(L)'
;MKTIQFREAVCEAMSEEMRRDENIYLMGEEVAEYNGAYKASKGMLDEFGPKRVIDTPIAELGFAGIGVGSTMTGCRPIIEFMTFNFSLV
;
A
#
# COMPACT_ATOMS: atom_id res chain seq x y z
N MET A 1 18.93 16.33 -9.76
CA MET A 1 18.03 15.73 -8.76
C MET A 1 16.71 16.49 -8.81
N LYS A 2 15.59 15.78 -8.80
CA LYS A 2 14.26 16.38 -8.69
C LYS A 2 14.01 16.74 -7.21
N THR A 3 13.42 17.90 -6.94
CA THR A 3 12.99 18.28 -5.58
C THR A 3 11.51 17.94 -5.43
N ILE A 4 11.19 17.00 -4.54
CA ILE A 4 9.83 16.51 -4.26
C ILE A 4 9.62 16.30 -2.75
N GLN A 5 8.36 16.24 -2.32
CA GLN A 5 8.02 15.88 -0.94
C GLN A 5 8.35 14.41 -0.68
N PHE A 6 8.65 14.07 0.57
CA PHE A 6 9.01 12.69 0.94
C PHE A 6 7.91 11.68 0.59
N ARG A 7 6.64 12.02 0.83
CA ARG A 7 5.49 11.17 0.45
C ARG A 7 5.37 10.94 -1.07
N GLU A 8 5.79 11.91 -1.87
CA GLU A 8 5.76 11.80 -3.33
C GLU A 8 6.86 10.83 -3.78
N ALA A 9 8.04 10.88 -3.14
CA ALA A 9 9.09 9.90 -3.39
C ALA A 9 8.66 8.46 -3.04
N VAL A 10 7.92 8.27 -1.93
CA VAL A 10 7.35 6.96 -1.56
C VAL A 10 6.32 6.51 -2.60
N CYS A 11 5.40 7.38 -3.00
CA CYS A 11 4.40 7.08 -4.03
C CYS A 11 5.05 6.72 -5.38
N GLU A 12 6.05 7.49 -5.81
CA GLU A 12 6.83 7.25 -7.04
C GLU A 12 7.50 5.86 -6.97
N ALA A 13 8.18 5.54 -5.87
CA ALA A 13 8.84 4.24 -5.70
C ALA A 13 7.85 3.06 -5.74
N MET A 14 6.72 3.16 -5.01
CA MET A 14 5.70 2.10 -5.03
C MET A 14 5.11 1.94 -6.44
N SER A 15 4.78 3.06 -7.10
CA SER A 15 4.16 3.05 -8.43
C SER A 15 5.11 2.50 -9.50
N GLU A 16 6.40 2.84 -9.44
CA GLU A 16 7.41 2.30 -10.35
C GLU A 16 7.49 0.77 -10.27
N GLU A 17 7.52 0.22 -9.05
CA GLU A 17 7.58 -1.22 -8.86
C GLU A 17 6.26 -1.92 -9.21
N MET A 18 5.11 -1.31 -8.87
CA MET A 18 3.80 -1.85 -9.25
C MET A 18 3.55 -1.89 -10.76
N ARG A 19 4.16 -1.00 -11.54
CA ARG A 19 4.15 -1.06 -13.02
C ARG A 19 5.01 -2.21 -13.56
N ARG A 20 6.09 -2.57 -12.86
CA ARG A 20 7.05 -3.61 -13.28
C ARG A 20 6.58 -5.01 -12.96
N ASP A 21 5.88 -5.18 -11.84
CA ASP A 21 5.44 -6.48 -11.35
C ASP A 21 3.96 -6.46 -10.97
N GLU A 22 3.18 -7.28 -11.67
CA GLU A 22 1.74 -7.41 -11.45
C GLU A 22 1.37 -8.04 -10.10
N ASN A 23 2.33 -8.70 -9.45
CA ASN A 23 2.15 -9.35 -8.15
C ASN A 23 2.30 -8.36 -6.97
N ILE A 24 2.76 -7.12 -7.20
CA ILE A 24 2.93 -6.11 -6.14
C ILE A 24 1.62 -5.36 -5.91
N TYR A 25 1.03 -5.39 -4.73
CA TYR A 25 -0.20 -4.62 -4.47
C TYR A 25 -0.10 -3.87 -3.14
N LEU A 26 -0.81 -2.76 -3.02
CA LEU A 26 -0.94 -1.99 -1.79
C LEU A 26 -2.20 -2.43 -1.03
N MET A 27 -2.05 -2.68 0.26
CA MET A 27 -3.15 -3.05 1.15
C MET A 27 -2.96 -2.37 2.51
N GLY A 28 -4.02 -1.76 3.03
CA GLY A 28 -3.99 -1.09 4.32
C GLY A 28 -5.27 -0.29 4.56
N GLU A 29 -5.30 0.43 5.67
CA GLU A 29 -6.44 1.23 6.07
C GLU A 29 -6.48 2.53 5.28
N GLU A 30 -7.60 2.80 4.60
CA GLU A 30 -7.84 4.05 3.88
C GLU A 30 -6.79 4.37 2.78
N VAL A 31 -6.07 3.38 2.28
CA VAL A 31 -5.03 3.54 1.25
C VAL A 31 -5.61 3.80 -0.14
N ALA A 32 -6.86 3.41 -0.40
CA ALA A 32 -7.47 3.50 -1.72
C ALA A 32 -8.23 4.81 -1.90
N GLU A 33 -9.52 4.86 -1.52
CA GLU A 33 -10.40 6.02 -1.79
C GLU A 33 -9.92 7.30 -1.09
N TYR A 34 -9.40 7.16 0.13
CA TYR A 34 -8.86 8.29 0.89
C TYR A 34 -7.41 8.64 0.49
N ASN A 35 -6.78 7.85 -0.38
CA ASN A 35 -5.38 8.05 -0.82
C ASN A 35 -4.36 7.99 0.34
N GLY A 36 -4.67 7.28 1.42
CA GLY A 36 -3.85 7.18 2.62
C GLY A 36 -3.90 8.43 3.50
N ALA A 37 -3.63 8.24 4.79
CA ALA A 37 -3.66 9.31 5.80
C ALA A 37 -2.71 10.47 5.45
N TYR A 38 -1.52 10.13 4.92
CA TYR A 38 -0.48 11.09 4.57
C TYR A 38 -0.42 11.45 3.07
N LYS A 39 -1.33 10.91 2.25
CA LYS A 39 -1.31 11.05 0.78
C LYS A 39 -0.11 10.38 0.11
N ALA A 40 0.35 9.27 0.69
CA ALA A 40 1.45 8.46 0.16
C ALA A 40 1.00 7.53 -0.99
N SER A 41 -0.30 7.27 -1.14
CA SER A 41 -0.87 6.43 -2.21
C SER A 41 -1.72 7.22 -3.22
N LYS A 42 -1.50 8.53 -3.29
CA LYS A 42 -2.34 9.43 -4.08
C LYS A 42 -2.35 9.06 -5.57
N GLY A 43 -3.55 8.81 -6.11
CA GLY A 43 -3.78 8.47 -7.53
C GLY A 43 -3.52 7.01 -7.87
N MET A 44 -3.07 6.18 -6.92
CA MET A 44 -2.77 4.77 -7.19
C MET A 44 -4.02 3.95 -7.47
N LEU A 45 -5.16 4.27 -6.84
CA LEU A 45 -6.42 3.56 -7.11
C LEU A 45 -6.88 3.74 -8.56
N ASP A 46 -6.82 4.97 -9.07
CA ASP A 46 -7.17 5.27 -10.46
C ASP A 46 -6.22 4.56 -11.45
N GLU A 47 -4.93 4.47 -11.10
CA GLU A 47 -3.91 3.87 -11.96
C GLU A 47 -3.96 2.33 -11.96
N PHE A 48 -4.03 1.69 -10.80
CA PHE A 48 -3.85 0.24 -10.65
C PHE A 48 -5.15 -0.52 -10.38
N GLY A 49 -6.22 0.20 -10.03
CA GLY A 49 -7.55 -0.35 -9.78
C GLY A 49 -7.71 -1.06 -8.41
N PRO A 50 -8.96 -1.41 -8.06
CA PRO A 50 -9.33 -1.89 -6.73
C PRO A 50 -8.80 -3.30 -6.39
N LYS A 51 -8.21 -4.01 -7.37
CA LYS A 51 -7.56 -5.30 -7.13
C LYS A 51 -6.11 -5.16 -6.66
N ARG A 52 -5.52 -3.98 -6.82
CA ARG A 52 -4.09 -3.71 -6.56
C ARG A 52 -3.88 -2.60 -5.53
N VAL A 53 -4.92 -1.83 -5.21
CA VAL A 53 -4.97 -0.86 -4.11
C VAL A 53 -6.21 -1.17 -3.30
N ILE A 54 -6.02 -1.75 -2.11
CA ILE A 54 -7.08 -2.43 -1.36
C ILE A 54 -7.23 -1.80 0.02
N ASP A 55 -8.39 -1.21 0.28
CA ASP A 55 -8.78 -0.80 1.63
C ASP A 55 -9.10 -2.02 2.50
N THR A 56 -8.61 -1.99 3.75
CA THR A 56 -8.85 -3.04 4.75
C THR A 56 -9.71 -2.55 5.89
N PRO A 57 -10.41 -3.45 6.62
CA PRO A 57 -10.92 -3.14 7.95
C PRO A 57 -9.78 -2.73 8.91
N ILE A 58 -10.16 -2.06 10.01
CA ILE A 58 -9.26 -1.76 11.14
C ILE A 58 -8.97 -3.08 11.88
N ALA A 59 -7.97 -3.80 11.38
CA ALA A 59 -7.56 -5.11 11.85
C ALA A 59 -6.11 -5.39 11.40
N GLU A 60 -5.16 -4.73 12.03
CA GLU A 60 -3.75 -4.66 11.64
C GLU A 60 -3.10 -6.04 11.54
N LEU A 61 -3.28 -6.88 12.56
CA LEU A 61 -2.83 -8.28 12.52
C LEU A 61 -3.50 -9.09 11.41
N GLY A 62 -4.76 -8.77 11.10
CA GLY A 62 -5.55 -9.45 10.07
C GLY A 62 -4.95 -9.23 8.68
N PHE A 63 -4.83 -7.97 8.26
CA PHE A 63 -4.29 -7.68 6.93
C PHE A 63 -2.78 -7.93 6.84
N ALA A 64 -2.01 -7.76 7.92
CA ALA A 64 -0.60 -8.15 7.95
C ALA A 64 -0.45 -9.66 7.78
N GLY A 65 -1.28 -10.46 8.47
CA GLY A 65 -1.32 -11.91 8.31
C GLY A 65 -1.71 -12.36 6.89
N ILE A 66 -2.69 -11.68 6.28
CA ILE A 66 -3.04 -11.89 4.86
C ILE A 66 -1.84 -11.59 3.96
N GLY A 67 -1.11 -10.49 4.22
CA GLY A 67 0.12 -10.15 3.50
C GLY A 67 1.16 -11.26 3.60
N VAL A 68 1.41 -11.79 4.80
CA VAL A 68 2.32 -12.93 4.97
C VAL A 68 1.83 -14.15 4.17
N GLY A 69 0.55 -14.51 4.29
CA GLY A 69 -0.01 -15.65 3.55
C GLY A 69 0.08 -15.49 2.04
N SER A 70 -0.18 -14.29 1.50
CA SER A 70 -0.15 -14.04 0.05
C SER A 70 1.25 -14.12 -0.54
N THR A 71 2.30 -13.81 0.23
CA THR A 71 3.68 -14.00 -0.22
C THR A 71 4.00 -15.47 -0.50
N MET A 72 3.38 -16.39 0.24
CA MET A 72 3.57 -17.84 0.04
C MET A 72 3.02 -18.32 -1.32
N THR A 73 2.10 -17.57 -1.92
CA THR A 73 1.51 -17.86 -3.24
C THR A 73 2.14 -17.04 -4.37
N GLY A 74 3.23 -16.31 -4.09
CA GLY A 74 3.97 -15.54 -5.10
C GLY A 74 3.60 -14.05 -5.17
N CYS A 75 2.67 -13.57 -4.33
CA CYS A 75 2.36 -12.15 -4.27
C CYS A 75 3.43 -11.34 -3.53
N ARG A 76 3.43 -10.02 -3.73
CA ARG A 76 4.43 -9.10 -3.16
C ARG A 76 3.73 -7.89 -2.53
N PRO A 77 3.00 -8.06 -1.41
CA PRO A 77 2.23 -6.99 -0.80
C PRO A 77 3.11 -5.88 -0.24
N ILE A 78 2.64 -4.65 -0.42
CA ILE A 78 3.02 -3.46 0.35
C ILE A 78 1.91 -3.27 1.39
N ILE A 79 2.26 -3.42 2.67
CA ILE A 79 1.32 -3.27 3.78
C ILE A 79 1.50 -1.88 4.41
N GLU A 80 0.45 -1.06 4.37
CA GLU A 80 0.43 0.25 5.03
C GLU A 80 -0.36 0.15 6.33
N PHE A 81 0.27 0.59 7.41
CA PHE A 81 -0.38 0.86 8.68
C PHE A 81 -0.61 2.37 8.76
N MET A 82 -1.77 2.81 9.26
CA MET A 82 -2.07 4.24 9.36
C MET A 82 -1.03 4.98 10.22
N THR A 83 -0.58 4.36 11.31
CA THR A 83 0.51 4.86 12.15
C THR A 83 1.28 3.70 12.77
N PHE A 84 2.57 3.90 13.02
CA PHE A 84 3.44 2.88 13.61
C PHE A 84 2.96 2.40 14.99
N ASN A 85 2.24 3.23 15.75
CA ASN A 85 1.72 2.84 17.06
C ASN A 85 0.78 1.62 17.01
N PHE A 86 0.11 1.38 15.88
CA PHE A 86 -0.79 0.25 15.69
C PHE A 86 -0.08 -1.04 15.27
N SER A 87 1.26 -1.02 15.11
CA SER A 87 2.04 -2.24 14.88
C SER A 87 2.27 -3.08 16.16
N LEU A 88 1.87 -2.56 17.32
CA LEU A 88 2.14 -3.15 18.63
C LEU A 88 0.97 -3.95 19.21
N VAL A 89 -0.17 -3.98 18.52
CA VAL A 89 -1.39 -4.67 18.96
C VAL A 89 -1.58 -6.02 18.30
#